data_AF-A0AAN6YFH1-F1
#
_entry.id   AF-A0AAN6YFH1-F1
#
_cell.length_a   1.000
_cell.length_b   1.000
_cell.length_c   1.000
_cell.angle_alpha   90.00
_cell.angle_beta   90.00
_cell.angle_gamma   90.00
#
_symmetry.space_group_name_H-M   'P 1'
#
loop_
_entity.id
_entity.type
_entity.pdbx_description
1 polymer ?
#
loop_
_entity_poly.entity_id
_entity_poly.type
_entity_poly.pdbx_seq_one_letter_code
_entity_poly.pdbx_strand_id
1 'polypeptide(L)'
;MTISTPKPESPLTPYFPVPTKDTSKQAPKEEAPQIDAVINALKMLPHIEGGYYAETDRDPRLVPSPFPDTPSSPDFFQRQGFNPSHRNASTTIYYLITPNSPQGNFHRNRARTVHTLHRGRGRYVLIHADEEGKEKRVESFVVGLDVARGEKPQWIVEGGKYKASYLLPDVEGGEGGGEASGWLLISETVVPGFEFFDHDFLTKSGLKELVGEEKAAELDWLARE
;
A
#
# COMPACT_ATOMS: atom_id res chain seq x y z
N MET A 1 -20.76 -32.79 -5.89
CA MET A 1 -20.38 -31.46 -5.35
C MET A 1 -20.11 -30.57 -6.54
N THR A 2 -21.05 -29.69 -6.88
CA THR A 2 -20.89 -28.71 -7.95
C THR A 2 -19.94 -27.63 -7.46
N ILE A 3 -18.73 -27.60 -8.04
CA ILE A 3 -17.78 -26.51 -7.85
C ILE A 3 -18.45 -25.28 -8.47
N SER A 4 -18.96 -24.39 -7.62
CA SER A 4 -19.44 -23.07 -8.07
C SER A 4 -18.26 -22.39 -8.72
N THR A 5 -18.37 -22.10 -10.01
CA THR A 5 -17.45 -21.20 -10.69
C THR A 5 -17.46 -19.86 -9.92
N PRO A 6 -16.30 -19.32 -9.52
CA PRO A 6 -16.27 -18.02 -8.88
C PRO A 6 -16.87 -16.99 -9.84
N LYS A 7 -17.82 -16.20 -9.34
CA LYS A 7 -18.41 -15.08 -10.08
C LYS A 7 -17.26 -14.14 -10.47
N PRO A 8 -17.18 -13.66 -11.72
CA PRO A 8 -16.12 -12.72 -12.10
C PRO A 8 -16.17 -11.52 -11.16
N GLU A 9 -15.05 -11.24 -10.50
CA GLU A 9 -14.92 -10.05 -9.66
C GLU A 9 -15.16 -8.81 -10.54
N SER A 10 -15.97 -7.88 -10.05
CA SER A 10 -16.21 -6.63 -10.76
C SER A 10 -14.88 -5.87 -10.96
N PRO A 11 -14.72 -5.15 -12.09
CA PRO A 11 -13.50 -4.39 -12.34
C PRO A 11 -13.14 -3.47 -11.18
N LEU A 12 -11.87 -3.45 -10.80
CA LEU A 12 -11.38 -2.58 -9.74
C LEU A 12 -11.30 -1.15 -10.27
N THR A 13 -12.10 -0.26 -9.68
CA THR A 13 -12.15 1.16 -10.07
C THR A 13 -11.83 2.06 -8.87
N PRO A 14 -11.14 3.18 -9.12
CA PRO A 14 -10.91 4.18 -8.08
C PRO A 14 -12.23 4.86 -7.72
N TYR A 15 -12.51 4.99 -6.42
CA TYR A 15 -13.67 5.76 -5.95
C TYR A 15 -13.37 7.27 -5.94
N PHE A 16 -12.17 7.64 -5.51
CA PHE A 16 -11.66 9.02 -5.52
C PHE A 16 -10.80 9.26 -6.78
N PRO A 17 -10.77 10.48 -7.33
CA PRO A 17 -9.95 10.78 -8.50
C PRO A 17 -8.47 10.48 -8.25
N VAL A 18 -7.86 9.66 -9.10
CA VAL A 18 -6.42 9.40 -9.06
C VAL A 18 -5.67 10.68 -9.45
N PRO A 19 -4.67 11.13 -8.68
CA PRO A 19 -3.87 12.30 -9.05
C PRO A 19 -3.25 12.12 -10.44
N THR A 20 -3.50 13.06 -11.36
CA THR A 20 -2.88 13.04 -12.68
C THR A 20 -1.41 13.47 -12.61
N LYS A 21 -0.59 13.01 -13.55
CA LYS A 21 0.89 13.14 -13.55
C LYS A 21 1.45 14.56 -13.52
N ASP A 22 0.64 15.58 -13.77
CA ASP A 22 1.09 16.98 -13.88
C ASP A 22 0.92 17.73 -12.54
N THR A 23 1.34 17.10 -11.45
CA THR A 23 1.32 17.71 -10.09
C THR A 23 2.63 18.38 -9.72
N SER A 24 3.71 18.23 -10.50
CA SER A 24 4.97 18.94 -10.25
C SER A 24 4.85 20.48 -10.38
N LYS A 25 3.69 20.97 -10.83
CA LYS A 25 3.35 22.41 -10.93
C LYS A 25 2.08 22.81 -10.17
N GLN A 26 1.40 21.89 -9.48
CA GLN A 26 0.22 22.22 -8.69
C GLN A 26 0.63 22.37 -7.23
N ALA A 27 0.25 23.48 -6.61
CA ALA A 27 0.38 23.64 -5.17
C ALA A 27 -0.31 22.44 -4.47
N PRO A 28 0.23 21.94 -3.35
CA PRO A 28 -0.44 20.91 -2.59
C PRO A 28 -1.89 21.34 -2.34
N LYS A 29 -2.86 20.50 -2.73
CA LYS A 29 -4.25 20.77 -2.37
C LYS A 29 -4.34 20.70 -0.85
N GLU A 30 -4.86 21.75 -0.23
CA GLU A 30 -5.14 21.77 1.20
C GLU A 30 -6.06 20.60 1.54
N GLU A 31 -5.71 19.86 2.60
CA GLU A 31 -6.54 18.77 3.09
C GLU A 31 -7.73 19.32 3.89
N ALA A 32 -8.73 18.46 4.15
CA ALA A 32 -9.78 18.85 5.09
C ALA A 32 -9.18 19.15 6.48
N PRO A 33 -9.69 20.13 7.25
CA PRO A 33 -9.08 20.54 8.52
C PRO A 33 -8.84 19.39 9.52
N GLN A 34 -9.72 18.38 9.53
CA GLN A 34 -9.57 17.19 10.37
C GLN A 34 -8.41 16.28 9.92
N ILE A 35 -8.17 16.17 8.61
CA ILE A 35 -7.06 15.40 8.05
C ILE A 35 -5.75 16.14 8.31
N ASP A 36 -5.72 17.46 8.08
CA ASP A 36 -4.57 18.31 8.40
C ASP A 36 -4.20 18.24 9.89
N ALA A 37 -5.19 18.26 10.78
CA ALA A 37 -4.94 18.11 12.22
C ALA A 37 -4.24 16.78 12.53
N VAL A 38 -4.60 15.70 11.86
CA VAL A 38 -3.99 14.37 12.02
C VAL A 38 -2.58 14.33 11.45
N ILE A 39 -2.38 14.82 10.21
CA ILE A 39 -1.07 14.91 9.57
C ILE A 39 -0.10 15.68 10.48
N ASN A 40 -0.54 16.83 11.00
CA ASN A 40 0.28 17.66 11.89
C ASN A 40 0.54 17.01 13.25
N ALA A 41 -0.49 16.43 13.89
CA ALA A 41 -0.35 15.79 15.20
C ALA A 41 0.58 14.57 15.17
N LEU A 42 0.50 13.77 14.09
CA LEU A 42 1.34 12.59 13.88
C LEU A 42 2.66 12.89 13.15
N LYS A 43 2.90 14.16 12.79
CA LYS A 43 4.10 14.63 12.08
C LYS A 43 4.36 13.86 10.78
N MET A 44 3.30 13.64 10.01
CA MET A 44 3.35 12.83 8.80
C MET A 44 3.95 13.62 7.64
N LEU A 45 4.70 12.92 6.79
CA LEU A 45 5.30 13.43 5.57
C LEU A 45 4.68 12.73 4.36
N PRO A 46 4.65 13.35 3.16
CA PRO A 46 4.27 12.65 1.94
C PRO A 46 5.11 11.37 1.74
N HIS A 47 4.45 10.27 1.40
CA HIS A 47 5.11 8.99 1.17
C HIS A 47 5.46 8.80 -0.31
N ILE A 48 6.57 8.12 -0.59
CA ILE A 48 7.04 7.87 -1.97
C ILE A 48 6.09 6.98 -2.79
N GLU A 49 5.24 6.22 -2.10
CA GLU A 49 4.21 5.37 -2.71
C GLU A 49 2.90 6.12 -2.97
N GLY A 50 2.73 7.33 -2.42
CA GLY A 50 1.44 8.04 -2.29
C GLY A 50 0.88 7.96 -0.87
N GLY A 51 0.02 8.90 -0.49
CA GLY A 51 -0.40 9.11 0.89
C GLY A 51 0.67 9.83 1.73
N TYR A 52 0.54 9.68 3.05
CA TYR A 52 1.42 10.24 4.07
C TYR A 52 1.90 9.14 5.02
N TYR A 53 3.08 9.31 5.61
CA TYR A 53 3.61 8.37 6.58
C TYR A 53 4.43 9.06 7.69
N ALA A 54 4.65 8.35 8.80
CA ALA A 54 5.63 8.72 9.81
C ALA A 54 6.23 7.45 10.44
N GLU A 55 7.56 7.31 10.44
CA GLU A 55 8.23 6.26 11.22
C GLU A 55 8.14 6.58 12.71
N THR A 56 7.52 5.67 13.46
CA THR A 56 7.21 5.83 14.89
C THR A 56 8.14 5.03 15.77
N ASP A 57 8.67 3.92 15.26
CA ASP A 57 9.60 3.05 15.97
C ASP A 57 10.53 2.34 14.98
N ARG A 58 11.78 2.16 15.43
CA ARG A 58 12.80 1.32 14.81
C ARG A 58 13.57 0.65 15.92
N ASP A 59 13.39 -0.66 16.07
CA ASP A 59 14.01 -1.42 17.17
C ASP A 59 15.55 -1.26 17.08
N PRO A 60 16.23 -0.75 18.12
CA PRO A 60 17.68 -0.54 18.10
C PRO A 60 18.49 -1.84 17.93
N ARG A 61 17.86 -2.99 18.18
CA ARG A 61 18.47 -4.30 18.06
C ARG A 61 18.62 -4.70 16.60
N LEU A 62 19.83 -5.05 16.21
CA LEU A 62 20.15 -5.56 14.87
C LEU A 62 20.06 -7.08 14.84
N VAL A 63 19.48 -7.61 13.77
CA VAL A 63 19.42 -9.04 13.44
C VAL A 63 20.13 -9.29 12.11
N PRO A 64 20.70 -10.49 11.87
CA PRO A 64 21.22 -10.85 10.55
C PRO A 64 20.16 -10.69 9.47
N SER A 65 20.53 -10.07 8.36
CA SER A 65 19.63 -9.93 7.20
C SER A 65 19.41 -11.30 6.55
N PRO A 66 18.17 -11.73 6.33
CA PRO A 66 17.86 -12.93 5.55
C PRO A 66 17.85 -12.67 4.03
N PHE A 67 18.10 -11.43 3.59
CA PHE A 67 17.97 -11.00 2.19
C PHE A 67 19.33 -10.89 1.49
N PRO A 68 19.34 -10.94 0.14
CA PRO A 68 20.55 -10.67 -0.64
C PRO A 68 21.18 -9.32 -0.31
N ASP A 69 22.50 -9.23 -0.47
CA ASP A 69 23.29 -8.02 -0.30
C ASP A 69 23.25 -7.09 -1.52
N THR A 70 22.36 -7.36 -2.48
CA THR A 70 22.06 -6.52 -3.64
C THR A 70 20.73 -5.78 -3.42
N PRO A 71 20.59 -4.53 -3.90
CA PRO A 71 19.35 -3.77 -3.73
C PRO A 71 18.23 -4.31 -4.64
N SER A 72 16.97 -4.03 -4.27
CA SER A 72 15.79 -4.42 -5.06
C SER A 72 15.52 -3.48 -6.24
N SER A 73 15.97 -2.22 -6.15
CA SER A 73 15.95 -1.24 -7.23
C SER A 73 17.35 -0.62 -7.41
N PRO A 74 17.71 -0.17 -8.63
CA PRO A 74 18.96 0.54 -8.85
C PRO A 74 18.98 1.90 -8.13
N ASP A 75 17.82 2.57 -8.11
CA ASP A 75 17.61 3.84 -7.42
C ASP A 75 16.96 3.57 -6.06
N PHE A 76 17.73 3.67 -4.98
CA PHE A 76 17.23 3.58 -3.62
C PHE A 76 17.89 4.62 -2.72
N PHE A 77 17.16 5.08 -1.70
CA PHE A 77 17.72 5.94 -0.68
C PHE A 77 18.49 5.10 0.35
N GLN A 78 19.79 5.35 0.50
CA GLN A 78 20.58 4.70 1.54
C GLN A 78 20.66 5.60 2.78
N ARG A 79 20.08 5.15 3.90
CA ARG A 79 20.28 5.84 5.18
C ARG A 79 21.74 5.73 5.64
N GLN A 80 22.20 6.74 6.37
CA GLN A 80 23.53 6.73 6.97
C GLN A 80 23.69 5.53 7.92
N GLY A 81 24.84 4.84 7.81
CA GLY A 81 25.15 3.69 8.65
C GLY A 81 24.38 2.41 8.32
N PHE A 82 23.67 2.36 7.20
CA PHE A 82 23.06 1.12 6.72
C PHE A 82 24.12 0.08 6.30
N ASN A 83 23.93 -1.16 6.73
CA ASN A 83 24.72 -2.33 6.32
C ASN A 83 23.76 -3.42 5.81
N PRO A 84 23.87 -3.87 4.55
CA PRO A 84 22.93 -4.83 3.97
C PRO A 84 22.94 -6.21 4.65
N SER A 85 23.99 -6.56 5.41
CA SER A 85 24.07 -7.81 6.18
C SER A 85 23.21 -7.82 7.45
N HIS A 86 22.60 -6.69 7.84
CA HIS A 86 21.80 -6.57 9.06
C HIS A 86 20.51 -5.80 8.82
N ARG A 87 19.49 -6.04 9.65
CA ARG A 87 18.28 -5.22 9.74
C ARG A 87 17.99 -4.90 11.20
N ASN A 88 17.29 -3.80 11.46
CA ASN A 88 16.61 -3.64 12.75
C ASN A 88 15.62 -4.79 12.93
N ALA A 89 15.35 -5.23 14.16
CA ALA A 89 14.42 -6.34 14.39
C ALA A 89 13.00 -6.04 13.86
N SER A 90 12.59 -4.76 13.93
CA SER A 90 11.35 -4.27 13.32
C SER A 90 11.43 -2.76 13.06
N THR A 91 10.54 -2.28 12.22
CA THR A 91 10.19 -0.85 12.08
C THR A 91 8.68 -0.71 12.06
N THR A 92 8.14 0.37 12.63
CA THR A 92 6.71 0.66 12.61
C THR A 92 6.43 2.07 12.12
N ILE A 93 5.48 2.22 11.20
CA ILE A 93 5.03 3.51 10.70
C ILE A 93 3.54 3.72 10.98
N TYR A 94 3.11 4.98 11.02
CA TYR A 94 1.76 5.35 10.58
C TYR A 94 1.74 5.52 9.07
N TYR A 95 0.65 5.10 8.43
CA TYR A 95 0.38 5.34 7.01
C TYR A 95 -1.05 5.83 6.83
N LEU A 96 -1.22 6.87 6.01
CA LEU A 96 -2.46 7.61 5.81
C LEU A 96 -2.71 7.85 4.32
N ILE A 97 -3.89 7.47 3.82
CA ILE A 97 -4.37 7.88 2.50
C ILE A 97 -5.63 8.74 2.66
N THR A 98 -5.77 9.76 1.81
CA THR A 98 -6.74 10.86 1.92
C THR A 98 -7.44 11.07 0.57
N PRO A 99 -8.49 11.89 0.44
CA PRO A 99 -9.11 12.14 -0.86
C PRO A 99 -8.17 12.86 -1.83
N ASN A 100 -7.21 13.65 -1.33
CA ASN A 100 -6.21 14.33 -2.15
C ASN A 100 -5.02 13.42 -2.51
N SER A 101 -4.75 12.40 -1.70
CA SER A 101 -3.75 11.35 -1.98
C SER A 101 -4.36 9.96 -1.73
N PRO A 102 -5.28 9.49 -2.59
CA PRO A 102 -6.18 8.37 -2.30
C PRO A 102 -5.59 6.99 -2.55
N GLN A 103 -4.28 6.91 -2.79
CA GLN A 103 -3.65 5.73 -3.34
C GLN A 103 -2.22 5.55 -2.86
N GLY A 104 -1.88 4.32 -2.50
CA GLY A 104 -0.51 3.80 -2.45
C GLY A 104 -0.27 2.92 -3.68
N ASN A 105 0.68 3.33 -4.54
CA ASN A 105 1.04 2.62 -5.77
C ASN A 105 1.62 1.23 -5.49
N PHE A 106 1.56 0.35 -6.49
CA PHE A 106 2.16 -0.98 -6.41
C PHE A 106 3.65 -0.90 -6.07
N HIS A 107 3.99 -1.48 -4.93
CA HIS A 107 5.35 -1.63 -4.45
C HIS A 107 5.52 -2.96 -3.74
N ARG A 108 6.76 -3.40 -3.58
CA ARG A 108 7.12 -4.68 -2.99
C ARG A 108 8.25 -4.49 -2.01
N ASN A 109 8.15 -5.22 -0.90
CA ASN A 109 9.22 -5.35 0.09
C ASN A 109 9.70 -6.81 0.14
N ARG A 110 10.98 -7.02 0.47
CA ARG A 110 11.49 -8.37 0.78
C ARG A 110 11.00 -8.89 2.12
N ALA A 111 10.87 -7.98 3.09
CA ALA A 111 10.29 -8.30 4.39
C ALA A 111 8.77 -8.34 4.32
N ARG A 112 8.17 -9.17 5.18
CA ARG A 112 6.73 -9.16 5.41
C ARG A 112 6.31 -7.90 6.17
N THR A 113 5.05 -7.50 5.96
CA THR A 113 4.45 -6.36 6.63
C THR A 113 3.13 -6.76 7.31
N VAL A 114 3.02 -6.48 8.60
CA VAL A 114 1.78 -6.56 9.37
C VAL A 114 1.10 -5.20 9.32
N HIS A 115 -0.16 -5.15 8.90
CA HIS A 115 -0.94 -3.92 8.78
C HIS A 115 -2.07 -3.97 9.80
N THR A 116 -2.27 -2.89 10.54
CA THR A 116 -3.35 -2.76 11.54
C THR A 116 -4.14 -1.48 11.28
N LEU A 117 -5.45 -1.63 11.11
CA LEU A 117 -6.38 -0.53 10.89
C LEU A 117 -6.58 0.28 12.17
N HIS A 118 -6.49 1.61 12.06
CA HIS A 118 -6.90 2.53 13.12
C HIS A 118 -8.21 3.23 12.80
N ARG A 119 -8.39 3.64 11.54
CA ARG A 119 -9.59 4.36 11.09
C ARG A 119 -9.81 4.22 9.59
N GLY A 120 -11.08 4.29 9.21
CA GLY A 120 -11.50 4.44 7.83
C GLY A 120 -11.62 3.12 7.09
N ARG A 121 -11.67 3.21 5.77
CA ARG A 121 -11.91 2.07 4.89
C ARG A 121 -11.11 2.19 3.60
N GLY A 122 -10.62 1.07 3.11
CA GLY A 122 -9.87 1.03 1.86
C GLY A 122 -9.91 -0.34 1.22
N ARG A 123 -9.21 -0.46 0.10
CA ARG A 123 -9.02 -1.72 -0.59
C ARG A 123 -7.56 -1.95 -0.86
N TYR A 124 -7.09 -3.15 -0.57
CA TYR A 124 -5.78 -3.63 -0.98
C TYR A 124 -5.92 -4.47 -2.25
N VAL A 125 -4.90 -4.37 -3.10
CA VAL A 125 -4.71 -5.19 -4.29
C VAL A 125 -3.31 -5.77 -4.21
N LEU A 126 -3.21 -7.10 -4.27
CA LEU A 126 -1.95 -7.82 -4.20
C LEU A 126 -1.71 -8.58 -5.50
N ILE A 127 -0.46 -8.59 -5.96
CA ILE A 127 0.01 -9.49 -7.01
C ILE A 127 1.00 -10.45 -6.37
N HIS A 128 0.67 -11.75 -6.39
CA HIS A 128 1.50 -12.83 -5.85
C HIS A 128 2.62 -13.17 -6.84
N ALA A 129 3.56 -12.23 -7.00
CA ALA A 129 4.65 -12.31 -7.99
C ALA A 129 5.65 -13.44 -7.71
N ASP A 130 5.66 -13.95 -6.48
CA ASP A 130 6.43 -15.09 -5.99
C ASP A 130 5.85 -16.45 -6.39
N GLU A 131 4.58 -16.51 -6.82
CA GLU A 131 3.94 -17.76 -7.25
C GLU A 131 4.44 -18.22 -8.62
N GLU A 132 4.43 -19.54 -8.86
CA GLU A 132 4.69 -20.11 -10.18
C GLU A 132 3.59 -19.74 -11.19
N GLY A 133 3.91 -19.88 -12.48
CA GLY A 133 2.99 -19.57 -13.57
C GLY A 133 3.36 -18.32 -14.34
N LYS A 134 2.91 -18.27 -15.60
CA LYS A 134 3.19 -17.17 -16.53
C LYS A 134 2.45 -15.91 -16.11
N GLU A 135 1.16 -16.02 -15.80
CA GLU A 135 0.35 -14.93 -15.27
C GLU A 135 0.23 -15.10 -13.75
N LYS A 136 0.49 -14.03 -13.02
CA LYS A 136 0.49 -13.98 -11.57
C LYS A 136 -0.92 -13.73 -11.06
N ARG A 137 -1.25 -14.44 -9.97
CA ARG A 137 -2.54 -14.28 -9.31
C ARG A 137 -2.66 -12.88 -8.71
N VAL A 138 -3.80 -12.25 -8.97
CA VAL A 138 -4.22 -11.00 -8.33
C VAL A 138 -5.22 -11.34 -7.23
N GLU A 139 -5.08 -10.70 -6.06
CA GLU A 139 -6.01 -10.79 -4.94
C GLU A 139 -6.44 -9.38 -4.54
N SER A 140 -7.72 -9.17 -4.23
CA SER A 140 -8.20 -7.93 -3.66
C SER A 140 -9.12 -8.16 -2.46
N PHE A 141 -9.00 -7.31 -1.44
CA PHE A 141 -9.86 -7.35 -0.27
C PHE A 141 -10.05 -5.96 0.33
N VAL A 142 -11.16 -5.78 1.04
CA VAL A 142 -11.49 -4.55 1.76
C VAL A 142 -10.88 -4.58 3.15
N VAL A 143 -10.30 -3.46 3.55
CA VAL A 143 -9.84 -3.19 4.91
C VAL A 143 -10.79 -2.20 5.56
N GLY A 144 -11.24 -2.54 6.76
CA GLY A 144 -12.34 -1.84 7.45
C GLY A 144 -12.75 -2.60 8.71
N LEU A 145 -13.71 -2.04 9.45
CA LEU A 145 -14.15 -2.58 10.74
C LEU A 145 -15.37 -3.50 10.63
N ASP A 146 -16.00 -3.62 9.46
CA ASP A 146 -17.15 -4.51 9.28
C ASP A 146 -16.70 -5.97 9.06
N VAL A 147 -16.20 -6.59 10.13
CA VAL A 147 -15.70 -7.97 10.13
C VAL A 147 -16.79 -8.97 9.72
N ALA A 148 -18.05 -8.70 10.09
CA ALA A 148 -19.17 -9.57 9.73
C ALA A 148 -19.40 -9.62 8.21
N ARG A 149 -19.01 -8.56 7.48
CA ARG A 149 -19.00 -8.50 6.01
C ARG A 149 -17.69 -8.94 5.37
N GLY A 150 -16.73 -9.40 6.16
CA GLY A 150 -15.43 -9.90 5.69
C GLY A 150 -14.34 -8.83 5.53
N GLU A 151 -14.56 -7.61 6.02
CA GLU A 151 -13.52 -6.58 6.05
C GLU A 151 -12.42 -6.93 7.05
N LYS A 152 -11.19 -6.56 6.72
CA LYS A 152 -10.02 -6.91 7.52
C LYS A 152 -9.54 -5.71 8.36
N PRO A 153 -9.61 -5.76 9.70
CA PRO A 153 -8.98 -4.75 10.56
C PRO A 153 -7.47 -5.02 10.74
N GLN A 154 -7.00 -6.22 10.43
CA GLN A 154 -5.58 -6.58 10.42
C GLN A 154 -5.32 -7.56 9.28
N TRP A 155 -4.20 -7.38 8.57
CA TRP A 155 -3.77 -8.29 7.52
C TRP A 155 -2.25 -8.30 7.37
N ILE A 156 -1.74 -9.35 6.75
CA ILE A 156 -0.32 -9.56 6.52
C ILE A 156 -0.10 -9.62 5.02
N VAL A 157 0.90 -8.88 4.54
CA VAL A 157 1.46 -9.08 3.21
C VAL A 157 2.83 -9.68 3.40
N GLU A 158 3.01 -10.93 2.95
CA GLU A 158 4.33 -11.57 2.94
C GLU A 158 5.27 -10.89 1.94
N GLY A 159 6.57 -10.99 2.19
CA GLY A 159 7.59 -10.46 1.28
C GLY A 159 7.51 -11.07 -0.12
N GLY A 160 7.98 -10.34 -1.13
CA GLY A 160 7.98 -10.80 -2.52
C GLY A 160 6.71 -10.46 -3.31
N LYS A 161 5.67 -9.93 -2.64
CA LYS A 161 4.39 -9.56 -3.25
C LYS A 161 4.31 -8.08 -3.54
N TYR A 162 3.77 -7.72 -4.70
CA TYR A 162 3.40 -6.32 -4.96
C TYR A 162 2.09 -6.03 -4.24
N LYS A 163 2.06 -4.94 -3.47
CA LYS A 163 0.86 -4.43 -2.81
C LYS A 163 0.57 -3.01 -3.28
N ALA A 164 -0.68 -2.73 -3.56
CA ALA A 164 -1.22 -1.38 -3.73
C ALA A 164 -2.45 -1.23 -2.82
N SER A 165 -2.79 0.02 -2.49
CA SER A 165 -3.98 0.32 -1.73
C SER A 165 -4.67 1.57 -2.24
N TYR A 166 -5.99 1.65 -2.05
CA TYR A 166 -6.74 2.85 -2.36
C TYR A 166 -7.92 3.07 -1.44
N LEU A 167 -8.30 4.35 -1.30
CA LEU A 167 -9.31 4.81 -0.37
C LEU A 167 -10.72 4.43 -0.84
N LEU A 168 -11.55 3.99 0.10
CA LEU A 168 -12.99 3.75 -0.10
C LEU A 168 -13.79 4.71 0.80
N PRO A 169 -15.07 4.99 0.48
CA PRO A 169 -15.96 5.67 1.42
C PRO A 169 -16.23 4.76 2.63
N ASP A 170 -16.39 5.36 3.81
CA ASP A 170 -16.65 4.62 5.06
C ASP A 170 -17.96 3.84 5.06
N VAL A 171 -18.95 4.28 4.27
CA VAL A 171 -20.26 3.61 4.12
C VAL A 171 -20.52 3.32 2.64
N GLU A 172 -20.86 2.08 2.33
CA GLU A 172 -21.28 1.69 0.97
C GLU A 172 -22.68 2.24 0.66
N GLY A 173 -22.86 2.85 -0.52
CA GLY A 173 -24.18 3.24 -1.03
C GLY A 173 -24.63 4.67 -0.74
N GLY A 174 -23.85 5.48 -0.01
CA GLY A 174 -24.01 6.95 0.00
C GLY A 174 -25.36 7.53 0.47
N GLU A 175 -26.25 6.75 1.07
CA GLU A 175 -27.56 7.26 1.55
C GLU A 175 -27.51 7.89 2.96
N GLY A 176 -26.33 7.98 3.57
CA GLY A 176 -26.14 8.73 4.81
C GLY A 176 -25.54 10.10 4.51
N GLY A 177 -26.33 11.17 4.57
CA GLY A 177 -25.90 12.57 4.43
C GLY A 177 -24.96 13.09 5.54
N GLY A 178 -24.11 12.23 6.11
CA GLY A 178 -22.99 12.60 6.96
C GLY A 178 -21.69 12.55 6.15
N GLU A 179 -20.78 13.48 6.41
CA GLU A 179 -19.44 13.51 5.80
C GLU A 179 -18.77 12.12 5.96
N ALA A 180 -18.72 11.34 4.87
CA ALA A 180 -17.91 10.12 4.81
C ALA A 180 -16.49 10.55 5.19
N SER A 181 -15.97 10.05 6.31
CA SER A 181 -14.84 10.71 6.95
C SER A 181 -13.59 10.67 6.07
N GLY A 182 -13.51 9.76 5.10
CA GLY A 182 -12.82 10.01 3.82
C GLY A 182 -11.31 9.89 3.91
N TRP A 183 -10.77 9.13 4.86
CA TRP A 183 -9.34 8.80 4.93
C TRP A 183 -9.16 7.47 5.62
N LEU A 184 -8.07 6.78 5.29
CA LEU A 184 -7.70 5.49 5.87
C LEU A 184 -6.38 5.67 6.62
N LEU A 185 -6.40 5.45 7.93
CA LEU A 185 -5.22 5.46 8.80
C LEU A 185 -4.94 4.05 9.30
N ILE A 186 -3.70 3.61 9.12
CA ILE A 186 -3.20 2.31 9.56
C ILE A 186 -1.84 2.47 10.24
N SER A 187 -1.40 1.42 10.93
CA SER A 187 0.02 1.18 11.20
C SER A 187 0.53 0.03 10.34
N GLU A 188 1.77 0.15 9.87
CA GLU A 188 2.51 -0.95 9.25
C GLU A 188 3.74 -1.29 10.10
N THR A 189 3.88 -2.56 10.47
CA THR A 189 5.07 -3.09 11.14
C THR A 189 5.77 -4.07 10.20
N VAL A 190 7.03 -3.78 9.86
CA VAL A 190 7.85 -4.57 8.95
C VAL A 190 8.87 -5.38 9.74
N VAL A 191 8.97 -6.68 9.45
CA VAL A 191 9.84 -7.62 10.19
C VAL A 191 10.58 -8.55 9.21
N PRO A 192 11.93 -8.57 9.21
CA PRO A 192 12.83 -7.60 9.84
C PRO A 192 12.58 -6.17 9.34
N GLY A 193 13.09 -5.17 10.07
CA GLY A 193 12.79 -3.75 9.85
C GLY A 193 13.05 -3.24 8.42
N PHE A 194 12.23 -2.29 7.99
CA PHE A 194 12.23 -1.70 6.66
C PHE A 194 13.54 -0.97 6.33
N GLU A 195 13.98 -1.16 5.09
CA GLU A 195 15.04 -0.42 4.43
C GLU A 195 14.65 -0.24 2.97
N PHE A 196 14.88 0.95 2.39
CA PHE A 196 14.63 1.18 0.96
C PHE A 196 15.44 0.26 0.04
N PHE A 197 16.52 -0.32 0.57
CA PHE A 197 17.31 -1.36 -0.10
C PHE A 197 16.48 -2.60 -0.51
N ASP A 198 15.42 -2.90 0.24
CA ASP A 198 14.55 -4.06 0.05
C ASP A 198 13.23 -3.71 -0.65
N HIS A 199 13.09 -2.46 -1.08
CA HIS A 199 11.86 -1.89 -1.62
C HIS A 199 12.00 -1.65 -3.14
N ASP A 200 10.99 -2.04 -3.91
CA ASP A 200 10.89 -1.69 -5.34
C ASP A 200 9.45 -1.35 -5.75
N PHE A 201 9.31 -0.56 -6.83
CA PHE A 201 8.01 -0.23 -7.41
C PHE A 201 7.71 -1.11 -8.63
N LEU A 202 6.43 -1.42 -8.85
CA LEU A 202 6.00 -2.06 -10.08
C LEU A 202 5.83 -1.01 -11.18
N THR A 203 6.60 -1.16 -12.25
CA THR A 203 6.44 -0.36 -13.47
C THR A 203 5.24 -0.85 -14.27
N LYS A 204 4.71 0.01 -15.15
CA LYS A 204 3.63 -0.41 -16.08
C LYS A 204 4.02 -1.57 -16.99
N SER A 205 5.27 -1.64 -17.44
CA SER A 205 5.75 -2.78 -18.23
C SER A 205 5.80 -4.05 -17.39
N GLY A 206 6.33 -3.97 -16.17
CA GLY A 206 6.35 -5.09 -15.23
C GLY A 206 4.95 -5.59 -14.90
N LEU A 207 3.97 -4.69 -14.73
CA LEU A 207 2.58 -5.07 -14.53
C LEU A 207 2.05 -5.92 -15.71
N LYS A 208 2.27 -5.49 -16.95
CA LYS A 208 1.87 -6.25 -18.15
C LYS A 208 2.55 -7.62 -18.21
N GLU A 209 3.82 -7.68 -17.86
CA GLU A 209 4.57 -8.95 -17.82
C GLU A 209 4.00 -9.91 -16.77
N LEU A 210 3.59 -9.39 -15.60
CA LEU A 210 3.08 -10.22 -14.51
C LEU A 210 1.64 -10.68 -14.75
N VAL A 211 0.75 -9.84 -15.26
CA VAL A 211 -0.70 -10.16 -15.29
C VAL A 211 -1.32 -10.19 -16.69
N GLY A 212 -0.53 -9.98 -17.75
CA GLY A 212 -1.03 -9.89 -19.12
C GLY A 212 -1.66 -8.52 -19.44
N GLU A 213 -1.92 -8.26 -20.73
CA GLU A 213 -2.35 -6.93 -21.20
C GLU A 213 -3.73 -6.51 -20.68
N GLU A 214 -4.71 -7.41 -20.70
CA GLU A 214 -6.08 -7.11 -20.28
C GLU A 214 -6.15 -6.74 -18.80
N LYS A 215 -5.58 -7.59 -17.93
CA LYS A 215 -5.57 -7.31 -16.48
C LYS A 215 -4.69 -6.11 -16.13
N ALA A 216 -3.59 -5.91 -16.85
CA ALA A 216 -2.76 -4.72 -16.65
C ALA A 216 -3.50 -3.44 -17.02
N ALA A 217 -4.34 -3.43 -18.05
CA ALA A 217 -5.15 -2.27 -18.42
C ALA A 217 -6.17 -1.89 -17.32
N GLU A 218 -6.69 -2.87 -16.58
CA GLU A 218 -7.58 -2.62 -15.43
C GLU A 218 -6.85 -2.03 -14.21
N LEU A 219 -5.55 -2.33 -14.07
CA LEU A 219 -4.75 -2.04 -12.87
C LEU A 219 -3.70 -0.94 -13.09
N ASP A 220 -3.57 -0.41 -14.30
CA ASP A 220 -2.47 0.48 -14.70
C ASP A 220 -2.42 1.79 -13.90
N TRP A 221 -3.57 2.21 -13.37
CA TRP A 221 -3.73 3.38 -12.54
C TRP A 221 -3.13 3.20 -11.14
N LEU A 222 -2.88 1.96 -10.70
CA LEU A 222 -2.18 1.61 -9.46
C LEU A 222 -0.66 1.46 -9.65
N ALA A 223 -0.18 1.39 -10.89
CA ALA A 223 1.24 1.22 -11.19
C ALA A 223 1.97 2.56 -11.35
N ARG A 224 3.24 2.58 -10.97
CA ARG A 224 4.13 3.72 -11.19
C ARG A 224 4.65 3.70 -12.63
N GLU A 225 4.95 4.87 -13.19
CA GLU A 225 5.71 4.96 -14.45
C GLU A 225 7.15 4.50 -14.28
#